data_AF-A0A843GY89-F1
#
_entry.id   AF-A0A843GY89-F1
#
_cell.length_a   1.000
_cell.length_b   1.000
_cell.length_c   1.000
_cell.angle_alpha   90.00
_cell.angle_beta   90.00
_cell.angle_gamma   90.00
#
_symmetry.space_group_name_H-M   'P 1'
#
loop_
_entity.id
_entity.type
_entity.pdbx_description
1 polymer ?
#
loop_
_entity_poly.entity_id
_entity_poly.type
_entity_poly.pdbx_seq_one_letter_code
_entity_poly.pdbx_strand_id
1 'polypeptide(L)'
;MKKSETMKLLNKIKSYYPNQFFLEDYIVDTWVERLQPYTFEDGLERLEEHLKDNPTRVPQPHIFTKGMLTPKEKEQVEKDYIIDCNLCGKTMLYSNYEEHYRKCLLCKALESKAQESNKDLHYNDFERIPYEKLNSGYGHLFEHKLTTKEMLERII
;
A
#
# COMPACT_ATOMS: atom_id res chain seq x y z
N MET A 1 9.92 -21.89 -2.45
CA MET A 1 9.69 -22.83 -3.56
C MET A 1 10.80 -23.86 -3.55
N LYS A 2 10.51 -25.13 -3.85
CA LYS A 2 11.54 -26.18 -3.98
C LYS A 2 12.23 -26.09 -5.35
N LYS A 3 13.50 -26.53 -5.45
CA LYS A 3 14.26 -26.54 -6.72
C LYS A 3 13.52 -27.25 -7.87
N SER A 4 12.81 -28.35 -7.57
CA SER A 4 11.99 -29.08 -8.55
C SER A 4 10.80 -28.26 -9.08
N GLU A 5 10.18 -27.44 -8.23
CA GLU A 5 9.09 -26.54 -8.61
C GLU A 5 9.63 -25.35 -9.41
N THR A 6 10.78 -24.79 -9.00
CA THR A 6 11.47 -23.75 -9.77
C THR A 6 11.80 -24.25 -11.17
N MET A 7 12.32 -25.47 -11.32
CA MET A 7 12.58 -26.05 -12.62
C MET A 7 11.31 -26.20 -13.48
N LYS A 8 10.17 -26.55 -12.88
CA LYS A 8 8.89 -26.60 -13.61
C LYS A 8 8.48 -25.20 -14.10
N LEU A 9 8.62 -24.17 -13.27
CA LEU A 9 8.32 -22.78 -13.64
C LEU A 9 9.26 -22.30 -14.76
N LEU A 10 10.56 -22.56 -14.64
CA LEU A 10 11.54 -22.19 -15.65
C LEU A 10 11.29 -22.86 -17.01
N ASN A 11 10.87 -24.13 -17.01
CA ASN A 11 10.43 -24.81 -18.23
C ASN A 11 9.20 -24.15 -18.85
N LYS A 12 8.24 -23.69 -18.03
CA LYS A 12 7.10 -22.89 -18.52
C LYS A 12 7.57 -21.58 -19.14
N ILE A 13 8.44 -20.83 -18.48
CA ILE A 13 9.03 -19.60 -19.03
C ILE A 13 9.71 -19.89 -20.38
N LYS A 14 10.55 -20.93 -20.46
CA LYS A 14 11.19 -21.34 -21.72
C LYS A 14 10.19 -21.63 -22.83
N SER A 15 9.04 -22.22 -22.52
CA SER A 15 8.00 -22.51 -23.52
C SER A 15 7.39 -21.25 -24.16
N TYR A 16 7.31 -20.14 -23.41
CA TYR A 16 6.88 -18.84 -23.94
C TYR A 16 8.01 -18.11 -24.68
N TYR A 17 9.27 -18.39 -24.34
CA TYR A 17 10.46 -17.71 -24.86
C TYR A 17 11.51 -18.68 -25.45
N PRO A 18 11.16 -19.54 -26.41
CA PRO A 18 11.98 -20.69 -26.81
C PRO A 18 13.38 -20.33 -27.34
N ASN A 19 13.51 -19.14 -27.95
CA ASN A 19 14.76 -18.66 -28.56
C ASN A 19 15.47 -17.57 -27.74
N GLN A 20 14.90 -17.17 -26.60
CA GLN A 20 15.44 -16.07 -25.78
C GLN A 20 15.81 -16.51 -24.36
N PHE A 21 15.27 -17.64 -23.89
CA PHE A 21 15.50 -18.13 -22.54
C PHE A 21 16.17 -19.50 -22.54
N PHE A 22 17.43 -19.52 -22.09
CA PHE A 22 18.25 -20.71 -22.00
C PHE A 22 18.35 -21.16 -20.54
N LEU A 23 18.27 -22.46 -20.29
CA LEU A 23 18.33 -23.04 -18.95
C LEU A 23 19.76 -23.48 -18.66
N GLU A 24 20.60 -22.50 -18.37
CA GLU A 24 21.98 -22.71 -17.94
C GLU A 24 22.04 -22.83 -16.41
N ASP A 25 23.01 -23.58 -15.87
CA ASP A 25 23.07 -23.91 -14.44
C ASP A 25 23.07 -22.68 -13.54
N TYR A 26 23.82 -21.63 -13.90
CA TYR A 26 23.85 -20.38 -13.13
C TYR A 26 22.50 -19.64 -13.15
N ILE A 27 21.74 -19.74 -14.25
CA ILE A 27 20.40 -19.14 -14.36
C ILE A 27 19.49 -19.90 -13.40
N VAL A 28 19.50 -21.23 -13.47
CA VAL A 28 18.70 -22.09 -12.59
C VAL A 28 18.98 -21.77 -11.13
N ASP A 29 20.24 -21.73 -10.72
CA ASP A 29 20.61 -21.49 -9.33
C ASP A 29 20.21 -20.08 -8.86
N THR A 30 20.37 -19.06 -9.70
CA THR A 30 19.88 -17.70 -9.42
C THR A 30 18.37 -17.67 -9.19
N TRP A 31 17.61 -18.35 -10.05
CA TRP A 31 16.15 -18.41 -9.92
C TRP A 31 15.72 -19.21 -8.71
N VAL A 32 16.42 -20.30 -8.37
CA VAL A 32 16.15 -21.10 -7.17
C VAL A 32 16.37 -20.26 -5.92
N GLU A 33 17.47 -19.52 -5.84
CA GLU A 33 17.76 -18.63 -4.71
C GLU A 33 16.65 -17.58 -4.54
N ARG A 34 16.26 -16.93 -5.65
CA ARG A 34 15.24 -15.86 -5.61
C ARG A 34 13.83 -16.36 -5.32
N LEU A 35 13.47 -17.55 -5.78
CA LEU A 35 12.13 -18.12 -5.60
C LEU A 35 11.98 -18.97 -4.33
N GLN A 36 13.08 -19.25 -3.63
CA GLN A 36 13.07 -20.03 -2.40
C GLN A 36 12.04 -19.54 -1.35
N PRO A 37 11.76 -18.23 -1.19
CA PRO A 37 10.77 -17.73 -0.24
C PRO A 37 9.30 -17.91 -0.62
N TYR A 38 8.99 -18.17 -1.90
CA TYR A 38 7.62 -18.09 -2.45
C TYR A 38 6.99 -19.47 -2.72
N THR A 39 5.68 -19.55 -2.97
CA THR A 39 5.03 -20.79 -3.40
C THR A 39 5.11 -20.97 -4.92
N PHE A 40 4.85 -22.19 -5.41
CA PHE A 40 4.82 -22.46 -6.85
C PHE A 40 3.68 -21.69 -7.52
N GLU A 41 2.54 -21.61 -6.84
CA GLU A 41 1.35 -20.88 -7.25
C GLU A 41 1.65 -19.38 -7.43
N ASP A 42 2.37 -18.76 -6.48
CA ASP A 42 2.80 -17.36 -6.59
C ASP A 42 3.62 -17.12 -7.87
N GLY A 43 4.49 -18.08 -8.21
CA GLY A 43 5.29 -18.02 -9.43
C GLY A 43 4.46 -18.16 -10.71
N LEU A 44 3.38 -18.93 -10.69
CA LEU A 44 2.47 -19.06 -11.84
C LEU A 44 1.65 -17.79 -12.06
N GLU A 45 1.03 -17.26 -11.00
CA GLU A 45 0.29 -15.98 -11.08
C GLU A 45 1.20 -14.88 -11.61
N ARG A 46 2.42 -14.78 -11.09
CA ARG A 46 3.37 -13.77 -11.52
C ARG A 46 3.80 -13.92 -12.97
N LEU A 47 3.92 -15.15 -13.47
CA LEU A 47 4.18 -15.40 -14.88
C LEU A 47 3.01 -14.97 -15.76
N GLU A 48 1.77 -15.23 -15.35
CA GLU A 48 0.58 -14.79 -16.07
C GLU A 48 0.48 -13.26 -16.14
N GLU A 49 0.75 -12.56 -15.05
CA GLU A 49 0.83 -11.09 -15.02
C GLU A 49 1.91 -10.58 -15.97
N HIS A 50 3.11 -11.14 -15.89
CA HIS A 50 4.22 -10.74 -16.75
C HIS A 50 3.88 -10.94 -18.23
N LEU A 51 3.21 -12.03 -18.59
CA LEU A 51 2.79 -12.29 -19.97
C LEU A 51 1.71 -11.31 -20.46
N LYS A 52 0.87 -10.77 -19.57
CA LYS A 52 -0.11 -9.72 -19.91
C LYS A 52 0.57 -8.38 -20.15
N ASP A 53 1.50 -8.00 -19.27
CA ASP A 53 2.12 -6.67 -19.30
C ASP A 53 3.29 -6.58 -20.27
N ASN A 54 4.09 -7.64 -20.38
CA ASN A 54 5.36 -7.67 -21.11
C ASN A 54 5.56 -8.99 -21.89
N PRO A 55 4.65 -9.37 -22.81
CA PRO A 55 4.68 -10.67 -23.48
C PRO A 55 5.94 -10.95 -24.29
N THR A 56 6.64 -9.91 -24.77
CA THR A 56 7.78 -10.05 -25.69
C THR A 56 9.14 -10.15 -24.99
N ARG A 57 9.20 -9.85 -23.70
CA ARG A 57 10.46 -9.76 -22.94
C ARG A 57 10.55 -10.90 -21.93
N VAL A 58 11.68 -11.60 -21.90
CA VAL A 58 11.95 -12.62 -20.89
C VAL A 58 11.96 -11.99 -19.49
N PRO A 59 11.25 -12.57 -18.49
CA PRO A 59 11.27 -12.06 -17.13
C PRO A 59 12.68 -12.18 -16.52
N GLN A 60 13.10 -11.13 -15.82
CA GLN A 60 14.35 -11.13 -15.08
C GLN A 60 14.07 -11.49 -13.61
N PRO A 61 14.84 -12.38 -12.97
CA PRO A 61 14.50 -12.90 -11.62
C PRO A 61 14.23 -11.82 -10.58
N HIS A 62 15.01 -10.73 -10.60
CA HIS A 62 14.89 -9.62 -9.67
C HIS A 62 13.62 -8.77 -9.88
N ILE A 63 13.15 -8.62 -11.13
CA ILE A 63 11.90 -7.92 -11.45
C ILE A 63 10.71 -8.84 -11.25
N PHE A 64 10.88 -10.12 -11.58
CA PHE A 64 9.86 -11.14 -11.44
C PHE A 64 9.39 -11.24 -9.99
N THR A 65 10.33 -11.32 -9.06
CA THR A 65 10.04 -11.43 -7.61
C THR A 65 9.61 -10.11 -6.95
N LYS A 66 9.69 -8.98 -7.66
CA LYS A 66 9.36 -7.68 -7.08
C LYS A 66 7.87 -7.58 -6.76
N GLY A 67 7.55 -7.29 -5.50
CA GLY A 67 6.18 -7.12 -5.01
C GLY A 67 5.45 -8.44 -4.71
N MET A 68 6.09 -9.58 -4.93
CA MET A 68 5.55 -10.86 -4.47
C MET A 68 5.63 -10.92 -2.95
N LEU A 69 4.56 -11.39 -2.32
CA LEU A 69 4.50 -11.63 -0.88
C LEU A 69 4.84 -13.08 -0.57
N THR A 70 5.71 -13.29 0.40
CA THR A 70 5.99 -14.61 0.98
C THR A 70 4.78 -15.11 1.77
N PRO A 71 4.66 -16.44 2.02
CA PRO A 71 3.57 -16.98 2.84
C PRO A 71 3.44 -16.29 4.21
N LYS A 72 4.56 -15.93 4.84
CA LYS A 72 4.56 -15.21 6.13
C LYS A 72 4.01 -13.80 6.01
N GLU A 73 4.32 -13.08 4.93
CA GLU A 73 3.81 -11.75 4.68
C GLU A 73 2.32 -11.79 4.32
N LYS A 74 1.88 -12.81 3.56
CA LYS A 74 0.45 -13.06 3.30
C LYS A 74 -0.31 -13.28 4.60
N GLU A 75 0.21 -14.10 5.51
CA GLU A 75 -0.39 -14.29 6.84
C GLU A 75 -0.44 -13.01 7.68
N GLN A 76 0.46 -12.03 7.46
CA GLN A 76 0.40 -10.73 8.14
C GLN A 76 -0.66 -9.83 7.53
N VAL A 77 -0.78 -9.81 6.20
CA VAL A 77 -1.82 -9.04 5.48
C VAL A 77 -3.21 -9.63 5.73
N GLU A 78 -3.36 -10.94 5.77
CA GLU A 78 -4.63 -11.61 6.09
C GLU A 78 -5.10 -11.39 7.53
N LYS A 79 -4.17 -11.05 8.44
CA LYS A 79 -4.47 -10.66 9.84
C LYS A 79 -4.82 -9.19 9.99
N ASP A 80 -4.88 -8.44 8.90
CA ASP A 80 -5.29 -7.04 8.94
C ASP A 80 -6.82 -6.97 9.05
N TYR A 81 -7.31 -6.93 10.29
CA TYR A 81 -8.73 -6.93 10.57
C TYR A 81 -9.39 -5.65 10.04
N ILE A 82 -10.59 -5.79 9.50
CA ILE A 82 -11.43 -4.63 9.16
C ILE A 82 -11.97 -4.03 10.46
N ILE A 83 -11.79 -2.73 10.63
CA ILE A 83 -12.24 -1.96 11.78
C ILE A 83 -13.00 -0.71 11.31
N ASP A 84 -14.00 -0.31 12.09
CA ASP A 84 -14.71 0.94 11.88
C ASP A 84 -14.12 2.04 12.77
N CYS A 85 -13.92 3.23 12.20
CA CYS A 85 -13.56 4.41 12.96
C CYS A 85 -14.72 4.84 13.85
N ASN A 86 -14.49 4.91 15.16
CA ASN A 86 -15.48 5.35 16.14
C ASN A 86 -15.85 6.85 16.03
N LEU A 87 -15.08 7.65 15.29
CA LEU A 87 -15.32 9.09 15.12
C LEU A 87 -16.13 9.43 13.86
N CYS A 88 -15.87 8.76 12.74
CA CYS A 88 -16.53 9.04 11.46
C CYS A 88 -17.32 7.86 10.87
N GLY A 89 -17.24 6.67 11.47
CA GLY A 89 -17.91 5.46 10.98
C GLY A 89 -17.29 4.86 9.72
N LYS A 90 -16.15 5.37 9.24
CA LYS A 90 -15.48 4.84 8.06
C LYS A 90 -14.87 3.47 8.37
N THR A 91 -15.12 2.50 7.50
CA THR A 91 -14.54 1.16 7.55
C THR A 91 -13.18 1.15 6.86
N MET A 92 -12.17 0.55 7.49
CA MET A 92 -10.80 0.45 6.96
C MET A 92 -10.07 -0.77 7.51
N LEU A 93 -8.90 -1.06 6.94
CA LEU A 93 -7.96 -2.03 7.52
C LEU A 93 -7.34 -1.48 8.79
N TYR A 94 -7.10 -2.34 9.79
CA TYR A 94 -6.51 -1.97 11.07
C TYR A 94 -5.14 -1.30 10.90
N SER A 95 -4.33 -1.73 9.93
CA SER A 95 -3.06 -1.08 9.56
C SER A 95 -3.19 0.40 9.22
N ASN A 96 -4.34 0.80 8.64
CA ASN A 96 -4.63 2.18 8.27
C ASN A 96 -5.35 2.95 9.39
N TYR A 97 -5.74 2.28 10.46
CA TYR A 97 -6.57 2.86 11.52
C TYR A 97 -5.84 3.98 12.25
N GLU A 98 -4.56 3.82 12.60
CA GLU A 98 -3.84 4.82 13.39
C GLU A 98 -3.66 6.14 12.61
N GLU A 99 -3.22 6.06 11.35
CA GLU A 99 -3.06 7.23 10.48
C GLU A 99 -4.40 7.94 10.28
N HIS A 100 -5.46 7.17 9.96
CA HIS A 100 -6.79 7.69 9.83
C HIS A 100 -7.28 8.34 11.13
N TYR A 101 -7.12 7.68 12.28
CA TYR A 101 -7.62 8.14 13.58
C TYR A 101 -7.02 9.50 13.95
N ARG A 102 -5.70 9.69 13.76
CA ARG A 102 -5.02 10.97 13.99
C ARG A 102 -5.60 12.10 13.15
N LYS A 103 -5.82 11.84 11.85
CA LYS A 103 -6.42 12.82 10.94
C LYS A 103 -7.90 13.08 11.29
N CYS A 104 -8.66 12.03 11.54
CA CYS A 104 -10.09 12.10 11.85
C CYS A 104 -10.34 12.89 13.14
N LEU A 105 -9.52 12.67 14.17
CA LEU A 105 -9.57 13.42 15.42
C LEU A 105 -9.35 14.92 15.18
N LEU A 106 -8.36 15.27 14.34
CA LEU A 106 -8.09 16.66 13.98
C LEU A 106 -9.27 17.28 13.22
N CYS A 107 -9.80 16.60 12.19
CA CYS A 107 -10.97 17.07 11.44
C CYS A 107 -12.18 17.31 12.35
N LYS A 108 -12.44 16.42 13.31
CA LYS A 108 -13.53 16.58 14.28
C LYS A 108 -13.32 17.77 15.21
N ALA A 109 -12.10 17.99 15.70
CA ALA A 109 -11.78 19.16 16.51
C ALA A 109 -11.97 20.48 15.73
N LEU A 110 -11.63 20.50 14.44
CA LEU A 110 -11.84 21.67 13.58
C LEU A 110 -13.30 21.94 13.29
N GLU A 111 -14.08 20.89 13.02
CA GLU A 111 -15.55 20.98 12.88
C GLU A 111 -16.18 21.59 14.14
N SER A 112 -15.83 21.11 15.34
CA SER A 112 -16.35 21.68 16.59
C SER A 112 -15.97 23.15 16.77
N LYS A 113 -14.72 23.55 16.52
CA LYS A 113 -14.30 24.96 16.62
C LYS A 113 -14.98 25.86 15.58
N ALA A 114 -15.22 25.35 14.38
CA ALA A 114 -15.97 26.07 13.35
C ALA A 114 -17.41 26.33 13.79
N GLN A 115 -18.07 25.32 14.35
CA GLN A 115 -19.42 25.42 14.90
C GLN A 115 -19.51 26.43 16.06
N GLU A 116 -18.57 26.39 17.01
CA GLU A 116 -18.47 27.39 18.10
C GLU A 116 -18.33 28.83 17.56
N SER A 117 -17.77 28.97 16.36
CA SER A 117 -17.54 30.26 15.71
C SER A 117 -18.61 30.63 14.68
N ASN A 118 -19.76 29.93 14.67
CA ASN A 118 -20.85 30.09 13.70
C ASN A 118 -20.38 30.00 12.23
N LYS A 119 -19.43 29.12 11.95
CA LYS A 119 -18.98 28.81 10.58
C LYS A 119 -19.57 27.50 10.12
N ASP A 120 -20.08 27.50 8.90
CA ASP A 120 -20.66 26.34 8.24
C ASP A 120 -19.54 25.51 7.58
N LEU A 121 -18.73 24.84 8.42
CA LEU A 121 -17.68 23.92 8.00
C LEU A 121 -17.89 22.57 8.68
N HIS A 122 -17.79 21.52 7.89
CA HIS A 122 -18.06 20.15 8.29
C HIS A 122 -16.83 19.27 8.10
N TYR A 123 -16.86 18.10 8.75
CA TYR A 123 -15.81 17.09 8.65
C TYR A 123 -15.34 16.82 7.21
N ASN A 124 -16.28 16.74 6.26
CA ASN A 124 -16.00 16.43 4.86
C ASN A 124 -15.18 17.51 4.15
N ASP A 125 -15.22 18.76 4.64
CA ASP A 125 -14.44 19.88 4.10
C ASP A 125 -12.95 19.71 4.45
N PHE A 126 -12.66 19.08 5.59
CA PHE A 126 -11.29 18.80 6.04
C PHE A 126 -10.76 17.45 5.56
N GLU A 127 -11.62 16.45 5.36
CA GLU A 127 -11.19 15.08 5.00
C GLU A 127 -10.32 15.04 3.73
N ARG A 128 -10.57 15.93 2.77
CA ARG A 128 -9.83 16.01 1.49
C ARG A 128 -8.45 16.64 1.62
N ILE A 129 -8.15 17.29 2.74
CA ILE A 129 -6.88 17.98 2.95
C ILE A 129 -5.85 16.97 3.50
N PRO A 130 -4.61 16.90 2.96
CA PRO A 130 -3.56 16.04 3.51
C PRO A 130 -3.28 16.28 4.99
N TYR A 131 -2.96 15.22 5.75
CA TYR A 131 -2.73 15.32 7.19
C TYR A 131 -1.62 16.31 7.52
N GLU A 132 -0.54 16.34 6.75
CA GLU A 132 0.61 17.23 6.97
C GLU A 132 0.20 18.70 6.84
N LYS A 133 -0.69 19.02 5.89
CA LYS A 133 -1.22 20.37 5.70
C LYS A 133 -2.18 20.76 6.82
N LEU A 134 -3.03 19.83 7.26
CA LEU A 134 -3.89 20.04 8.43
C LEU A 134 -3.05 20.20 9.72
N ASN A 135 -2.06 19.34 9.93
CA ASN A 135 -1.26 19.33 11.15
C ASN A 135 -0.27 20.51 11.22
N SER A 136 0.30 20.95 10.08
CA SER A 136 1.18 22.12 10.04
C SER A 136 0.40 23.45 10.05
N GLY A 137 -0.78 23.51 9.43
CA GLY A 137 -1.64 24.68 9.47
C GLY A 137 -2.30 24.89 10.84
N TYR A 138 -2.57 23.80 11.56
CA TYR A 138 -3.39 23.82 12.77
C TYR A 138 -2.72 23.28 14.05
N GLY A 139 -1.51 22.70 13.97
CA GLY A 139 -0.77 22.19 15.13
C GLY A 139 -0.47 23.26 16.19
N HIS A 140 -0.29 24.51 15.76
CA HIS A 140 -0.09 25.66 16.64
C HIS A 140 -1.39 26.15 17.32
N LEU A 141 -2.56 25.71 16.85
CA LEU A 141 -3.89 26.15 17.33
C LEU A 141 -4.36 25.40 18.57
N PHE A 142 -3.56 24.43 19.03
CA PHE A 142 -3.74 23.75 20.31
C PHE A 142 -2.79 24.26 21.40
N GLU A 143 -1.70 24.96 21.03
CA GLU A 143 -0.72 25.51 21.98
C GLU A 143 -0.95 27.01 22.29
N HIS A 144 -1.57 27.77 21.38
CA HIS A 144 -1.90 29.18 21.62
C HIS A 144 -3.36 29.51 21.27
N LYS A 145 -4.02 30.25 22.18
CA LYS A 145 -5.37 30.82 22.04
C LYS A 145 -5.43 31.83 20.88
N LEU A 146 -5.43 31.36 19.63
CA LEU A 146 -5.68 32.21 18.46
C LEU A 146 -7.17 32.25 18.14
N THR A 147 -7.64 33.41 17.68
CA THR A 147 -9.06 33.63 17.37
C THR A 147 -9.41 33.10 15.98
N THR A 148 -10.67 32.67 15.79
CA THR A 148 -11.14 32.01 14.56
C THR A 148 -10.98 32.84 13.29
N LYS A 149 -10.76 34.15 13.40
CA LYS A 149 -10.48 35.05 12.27
C LYS A 149 -9.08 34.84 11.71
N GLU A 150 -8.08 34.75 12.58
CA GLU A 150 -6.67 34.50 12.23
C GLU A 150 -6.46 33.10 11.63
N MET A 151 -7.38 32.17 11.94
CA MET A 151 -7.36 30.78 11.45
C MET A 151 -7.77 30.65 9.97
N LEU A 152 -8.60 31.55 9.43
CA LEU A 152 -9.07 31.45 8.03
C LEU A 152 -8.22 32.23 7.04
N GLU A 153 -7.61 33.34 7.46
CA GLU A 153 -6.80 34.21 6.59
C GLU A 153 -5.52 33.52 6.08
N ARG A 154 -5.15 32.37 6.65
CA ARG A 154 -3.99 31.56 6.21
C ARG A 154 -4.34 30.43 5.24
N ILE A 155 -5.63 30.22 4.96
CA ILE A 155 -6.15 29.13 4.12
C ILE A 155 -6.44 29.62 2.69
N ILE A 156 -6.65 30.92 2.50
CA ILE A 156 -6.86 31.60 1.22
C ILE A 156 -5.52 32.15 0.73
#